data_AF-A0A961PTF2-F1
#
_entry.id   AF-A0A961PTF2-F1
#
_cell.length_a   1.000
_cell.length_b   1.000
_cell.length_c   1.000
_cell.angle_alpha   90.00
_cell.angle_beta   90.00
_cell.angle_gamma   90.00
#
_symmetry.space_group_name_H-M   'P 1'
#
loop_
_entity.id
_entity.type
_entity.pdbx_description
1 polymer ?
#
loop_
_entity_poly.entity_id
_entity_poly.type
_entity_poly.pdbx_seq_one_letter_code
_entity_poly.pdbx_strand_id
1 'polypeptide(L)'
;MIAVQIFGGLGNQMFQFAAGTALARRHGVDLAINTRFYDVGQPTELDFRLDRFSLDAVEADRTRLPARLRDGLGAYLAGRFRRPDYTAYHEPHLAFDPAFADLPDQTYLCGYWQCARYFDAIAPEIRDLFTLRDAPTGANRDTLNAFEKTMPVSLHIRRGAFVSNPKFYAVHGTCNMDYYHRAAEYIAERAGRDITIYAFSDEPDWVMGNLKLPFEMKVVAHNGLDHNYEDIRLMSRCRHHIIANSSFSWWGAWLNPDPDKIVVAPSRWFADPAMQDHDILVPEWTTL
;
A
#
# COMPACT_ATOMS: atom_id res chain seq x y z
N MET A 1 25.28 1.09 1.02
CA MET A 1 24.06 0.39 0.56
C MET A 1 23.08 0.27 1.71
N ILE A 2 21.83 0.66 1.48
CA ILE A 2 20.72 0.48 2.45
C ILE A 2 20.02 -0.83 2.13
N ALA A 3 19.60 -1.58 3.15
CA ALA A 3 18.76 -2.76 2.98
C ALA A 3 17.38 -2.54 3.58
N VAL A 4 16.34 -3.09 2.97
CA VAL A 4 14.98 -3.08 3.52
C VAL A 4 14.33 -4.45 3.44
N GLN A 5 13.62 -4.81 4.49
CA GLN A 5 12.80 -6.01 4.48
C GLN A 5 11.49 -5.75 3.73
N ILE A 6 11.16 -6.64 2.79
CA ILE A 6 9.86 -6.64 2.11
C ILE A 6 8.99 -7.78 2.67
N PHE A 7 7.78 -7.45 3.13
CA PHE A 7 6.82 -8.43 3.65
C PHE A 7 5.37 -7.91 3.65
N GLY A 8 4.41 -8.83 3.63
CA GLY A 8 2.97 -8.53 3.57
C GLY A 8 2.45 -8.31 2.15
N GLY A 9 1.21 -7.83 2.01
CA GLY A 9 0.59 -7.56 0.72
C GLY A 9 1.18 -6.32 0.02
N LEU A 10 0.85 -6.16 -1.26
CA LEU A 10 1.48 -5.16 -2.15
C LEU A 10 1.56 -3.74 -1.57
N GLY A 11 0.50 -3.24 -0.93
CA GLY A 11 0.53 -1.90 -0.32
C GLY A 11 1.61 -1.73 0.76
N ASN A 12 1.91 -2.78 1.53
CA ASN A 12 2.99 -2.75 2.52
C ASN A 12 4.36 -2.82 1.86
N GLN A 13 4.48 -3.63 0.81
CA GLN A 13 5.71 -3.74 0.01
C GLN A 13 6.11 -2.38 -0.55
N MET A 14 5.14 -1.62 -1.06
CA MET A 14 5.37 -0.28 -1.62
C MET A 14 5.84 0.72 -0.56
N PHE A 15 5.29 0.71 0.66
CA PHE A 15 5.79 1.56 1.76
C PHE A 15 7.22 1.22 2.17
N GLN A 16 7.51 -0.08 2.33
CA GLN A 16 8.85 -0.56 2.65
C GLN A 16 9.87 -0.16 1.59
N PHE A 17 9.51 -0.35 0.32
CA PHE A 17 10.35 0.04 -0.81
C PHE A 17 10.57 1.55 -0.86
N ALA A 18 9.53 2.36 -0.69
CA ALA A 18 9.61 3.82 -0.75
C ALA A 18 10.49 4.39 0.37
N ALA A 19 10.32 3.91 1.62
CA ALA A 19 11.17 4.31 2.74
C ALA A 19 12.64 3.91 2.51
N GLY A 20 12.89 2.66 2.09
CA GLY A 20 14.23 2.20 1.75
C GLY A 20 14.89 3.02 0.66
N THR A 21 14.14 3.35 -0.40
CA THR A 21 14.59 4.20 -1.51
C THR A 21 14.97 5.59 -1.00
N ALA A 22 14.11 6.22 -0.21
CA ALA A 22 14.37 7.56 0.32
C ALA A 22 15.65 7.62 1.18
N LEU A 23 15.88 6.61 2.04
CA LEU A 23 17.10 6.54 2.83
C LEU A 23 18.33 6.25 1.95
N ALA A 24 18.22 5.37 0.96
CA ALA A 24 19.30 5.06 0.02
C ALA A 24 19.71 6.31 -0.79
N ARG A 25 18.73 7.06 -1.30
CA ARG A 25 18.95 8.32 -2.04
C ARG A 25 19.61 9.39 -1.17
N ARG A 26 19.25 9.50 0.12
CA ARG A 26 19.89 10.42 1.07
C ARG A 26 21.40 10.18 1.22
N HIS A 27 21.83 8.93 1.15
CA HIS A 27 23.24 8.55 1.25
C HIS A 27 23.96 8.44 -0.10
N GLY A 28 23.25 8.56 -1.22
CA GLY A 28 23.81 8.34 -2.55
C GLY A 28 24.30 6.90 -2.76
N VAL A 29 23.60 5.93 -2.18
CA VAL A 29 23.94 4.49 -2.26
C VAL A 29 22.79 3.68 -2.86
N ASP A 30 23.07 2.45 -3.27
CA ASP A 30 22.07 1.53 -3.77
C ASP A 30 21.10 1.04 -2.68
N LEU A 31 19.91 0.61 -3.11
CA LEU A 31 18.93 -0.08 -2.29
C LEU A 31 19.00 -1.59 -2.54
N ALA A 32 19.10 -2.36 -1.46
CA ALA A 32 18.92 -3.80 -1.44
C ALA A 32 17.59 -4.20 -0.80
N ILE A 33 16.84 -5.09 -1.44
CA ILE A 33 15.57 -5.63 -0.91
C ILE A 33 15.75 -7.06 -0.43
N ASN A 34 15.18 -7.38 0.74
CA ASN A 34 15.15 -8.74 1.25
C ASN A 34 13.73 -9.30 1.15
N THR A 35 13.53 -10.23 0.22
CA THR A 35 12.23 -10.83 -0.12
C THR A 35 11.99 -12.19 0.56
N ARG A 36 12.80 -12.57 1.56
CA ARG A 36 12.72 -13.89 2.24
C ARG A 36 11.33 -14.28 2.74
N PHE A 37 10.49 -13.31 3.06
CA PHE A 37 9.10 -13.55 3.49
C PHE A 37 8.29 -14.37 2.46
N TYR A 38 8.64 -14.27 1.18
CA TYR A 38 7.91 -14.87 0.06
C TYR A 38 8.50 -16.19 -0.46
N ASP A 39 9.53 -16.74 0.20
CA ASP A 39 10.18 -17.99 -0.23
C ASP A 39 9.27 -19.24 -0.10
N VAL A 40 8.11 -19.12 0.56
CA VAL A 40 7.19 -20.24 0.83
C VAL A 40 6.12 -20.37 -0.25
N GLY A 41 6.03 -21.55 -0.86
CA GLY A 41 5.22 -21.80 -2.04
C GLY A 41 3.75 -22.07 -1.72
N GLN A 42 2.91 -21.04 -1.90
CA GLN A 42 1.60 -21.04 -2.58
C GLN A 42 1.21 -19.58 -2.85
N PRO A 43 0.64 -19.23 -4.02
CA PRO A 43 0.23 -17.86 -4.31
C PRO A 43 -0.86 -17.36 -3.34
N THR A 44 -0.66 -16.21 -2.73
CA THR A 44 -1.61 -15.54 -1.84
C THR A 44 -1.66 -14.03 -2.11
N GLU A 45 -2.58 -13.32 -1.43
CA GLU A 45 -2.55 -11.84 -1.39
C GLU A 45 -1.23 -11.27 -0.84
N LEU A 46 -0.46 -12.13 -0.17
CA LEU A 46 0.82 -11.82 0.45
C LEU A 46 1.97 -12.28 -0.45
N ASP A 47 1.80 -12.37 -1.76
CA ASP A 47 2.91 -12.64 -2.67
C ASP A 47 3.71 -11.37 -2.99
N PHE A 48 4.98 -11.54 -3.36
CA PHE A 48 5.80 -10.48 -3.91
C PHE A 48 5.23 -9.98 -5.25
N ARG A 49 5.04 -8.66 -5.37
CA ARG A 49 4.47 -8.01 -6.57
C ARG A 49 5.22 -6.75 -7.02
N LEU A 50 6.28 -6.37 -6.31
CA LEU A 50 7.11 -5.23 -6.68
C LEU A 50 7.87 -5.45 -8.01
N ASP A 51 8.04 -6.70 -8.43
CA ASP A 51 8.62 -7.09 -9.74
C ASP A 51 7.86 -6.54 -10.95
N ARG A 52 6.59 -6.12 -10.76
CA ARG A 52 5.74 -5.55 -11.82
C ARG A 52 6.01 -4.06 -12.09
N PHE A 53 6.70 -3.39 -11.19
CA PHE A 53 7.04 -1.97 -11.30
C PHE A 53 8.47 -1.77 -11.79
N SER A 54 8.75 -0.61 -12.36
CA SER A 54 10.07 -0.23 -12.89
C SER A 54 11.02 0.21 -11.77
N LEU A 55 11.35 -0.71 -10.87
CA LEU A 55 12.11 -0.43 -9.66
C LEU A 55 13.62 -0.57 -9.85
N ASP A 56 14.35 0.32 -9.19
CA ASP A 56 15.81 0.32 -9.09
C ASP A 56 16.25 -0.23 -7.72
N ALA A 57 16.41 -1.56 -7.63
CA ALA A 57 16.92 -2.23 -6.44
C ALA A 57 17.56 -3.58 -6.78
N VAL A 58 18.48 -4.02 -5.91
CA VAL A 58 19.11 -5.34 -5.99
C VAL A 58 18.56 -6.29 -4.91
N GLU A 59 18.59 -7.61 -5.14
CA GLU A 59 18.29 -8.56 -4.07
C GLU A 59 19.42 -8.53 -3.03
N ALA A 60 19.06 -8.45 -1.75
CA ALA A 60 20.01 -8.41 -0.66
C ALA A 60 20.75 -9.73 -0.49
N ASP A 61 22.08 -9.67 -0.32
CA ASP A 61 22.83 -10.82 0.20
C ASP A 61 22.44 -11.07 1.67
N ARG A 62 21.56 -12.05 1.83
CA ARG A 62 20.98 -12.43 3.13
C ARG A 62 22.03 -12.88 4.14
N THR A 63 23.25 -13.25 3.72
CA THR A 63 24.34 -13.60 4.63
C THR A 63 24.96 -12.40 5.33
N ARG A 64 24.78 -11.19 4.77
CA ARG A 64 25.27 -9.92 5.30
C ARG A 64 24.28 -9.24 6.25
N LEU A 65 23.02 -9.70 6.24
CA LEU A 65 21.95 -9.17 7.08
C LEU A 65 21.93 -9.79 8.49
N PRO A 66 21.52 -9.03 9.52
CA PRO A 66 21.23 -9.57 10.84
C PRO A 66 20.20 -10.72 10.79
N ALA A 67 20.59 -11.90 11.26
CA ALA A 67 19.70 -13.05 11.32
C ALA A 67 18.63 -12.90 12.41
N ARG A 68 17.40 -13.28 12.11
CA ARG A 68 16.24 -13.15 13.01
C ARG A 68 15.60 -14.51 13.25
N LEU A 69 15.00 -14.69 14.42
CA LEU A 69 14.26 -15.92 14.75
C LEU A 69 13.18 -16.25 13.72
N ARG A 70 12.47 -15.22 13.23
CA ARG A 70 11.45 -15.36 12.18
C ARG A 70 11.99 -15.82 10.83
N ASP A 71 13.30 -15.76 10.61
CA ASP A 71 13.95 -16.27 9.39
C ASP A 71 14.10 -17.81 9.45
N GLY A 72 13.76 -18.42 10.59
CA GLY A 72 13.90 -19.84 10.86
C GLY A 72 15.06 -20.13 11.82
N LEU A 73 14.84 -21.10 12.71
CA LEU A 73 15.76 -21.40 13.81
C LEU A 73 17.19 -21.71 13.34
N GLY A 74 17.34 -22.47 12.25
CA GLY A 74 18.67 -22.81 11.70
C GLY A 74 19.44 -21.59 11.19
N ALA A 75 18.78 -20.70 10.44
CA ALA A 75 19.40 -19.48 9.93
C ALA A 75 19.75 -18.51 11.06
N TYR A 76 18.88 -18.39 12.07
CA TYR A 76 19.15 -17.61 13.28
C TYR A 76 20.39 -18.11 14.03
N LEU A 77 20.50 -19.42 14.26
CA LEU A 77 21.64 -20.02 14.95
C LEU A 77 22.95 -19.86 14.14
N ALA A 78 22.91 -20.08 12.82
CA ALA A 78 24.06 -19.91 11.95
C ALA A 78 24.54 -18.43 11.89
N GLY A 79 23.60 -17.49 11.87
CA GLY A 79 23.91 -16.05 11.85
C GLY A 79 24.49 -15.52 13.16
N ARG A 80 24.29 -16.23 14.28
CA ARG A 80 24.78 -15.81 15.62
C ARG A 80 26.30 -15.82 15.76
N PHE A 81 26.99 -16.55 14.87
CA PHE A 81 28.45 -16.63 14.82
C PHE A 81 29.08 -15.65 13.81
N ARG A 82 28.26 -14.82 13.14
CA ARG A 82 28.71 -13.83 12.15
C ARG A 82 28.46 -12.42 12.66
N ARG A 83 29.37 -11.50 12.33
CA ARG A 83 29.10 -10.07 12.46
C ARG A 83 28.38 -9.63 11.18
N PRO A 84 27.11 -9.17 11.26
CA PRO A 84 26.43 -8.67 10.08
C PRO A 84 27.08 -7.37 9.61
N ASP A 85 27.04 -7.12 8.31
CA ASP A 85 27.51 -5.86 7.73
C ASP A 85 26.51 -4.73 7.98
N TYR A 86 25.25 -5.09 8.25
CA TYR A 86 24.16 -4.14 8.47
C TYR A 86 23.77 -4.03 9.94
N THR A 87 23.38 -2.82 10.35
CA THR A 87 22.69 -2.57 11.61
C THR A 87 21.19 -2.62 11.40
N ALA A 88 20.49 -3.50 12.12
CA ALA A 88 19.03 -3.58 12.04
C ALA A 88 18.39 -2.36 12.70
N TYR A 89 17.55 -1.65 11.95
CA TYR A 89 16.66 -0.63 12.48
C TYR A 89 15.22 -1.14 12.45
N HIS A 90 14.60 -1.23 13.62
CA HIS A 90 13.23 -1.67 13.76
C HIS A 90 12.33 -0.46 13.92
N GLU A 91 11.26 -0.39 13.13
CA GLU A 91 10.24 0.64 13.29
C GLU A 91 9.72 0.62 14.73
N PRO A 92 9.92 1.70 15.51
CA PRO A 92 9.64 1.69 16.94
C PRO A 92 8.14 1.77 17.25
N HIS A 93 7.38 2.42 16.36
CA HIS A 93 5.95 2.65 16.47
C HIS A 93 5.35 2.91 15.08
N LEU A 94 4.03 2.79 14.96
CA LEU A 94 3.28 3.07 13.72
C LEU A 94 3.06 4.58 13.53
N ALA A 95 4.11 5.37 13.68
CA ALA A 95 4.07 6.81 13.47
C ALA A 95 5.41 7.23 12.88
N PHE A 96 5.48 8.45 12.35
CA PHE A 96 6.73 8.94 11.79
C PHE A 96 7.80 9.04 12.87
N ASP A 97 8.94 8.44 12.60
CA ASP A 97 10.11 8.50 13.44
C ASP A 97 11.15 9.47 12.86
N PRO A 98 11.36 10.65 13.49
CA PRO A 98 12.34 11.62 13.02
C PRO A 98 13.77 11.07 12.96
N ALA A 99 14.12 10.08 13.80
CA ALA A 99 15.46 9.49 13.81
C ALA A 99 15.78 8.75 12.50
N PHE A 100 14.75 8.39 11.71
CA PHE A 100 14.91 7.77 10.40
C PHE A 100 15.84 8.56 9.47
N ALA A 101 15.76 9.89 9.52
CA ALA A 101 16.53 10.78 8.66
C ALA A 101 18.04 10.76 8.94
N ASP A 102 18.43 10.32 10.14
CA ASP A 102 19.81 10.29 10.64
C ASP A 102 20.41 8.87 10.65
N LEU A 103 19.66 7.87 10.19
CA LEU A 103 20.14 6.50 10.09
C LEU A 103 21.34 6.43 9.14
N PRO A 104 22.45 5.76 9.51
CA PRO A 104 23.64 5.72 8.69
C PRO A 104 23.48 4.79 7.47
N ASP A 105 24.47 4.83 6.57
CA ASP A 105 24.65 3.75 5.59
C ASP A 105 24.79 2.39 6.30
N GLN A 106 24.56 1.30 5.58
CA GLN A 106 24.52 -0.07 6.12
C GLN A 106 23.40 -0.26 7.16
N THR A 107 22.30 0.49 7.03
CA THR A 107 21.08 0.24 7.81
C THR A 107 20.22 -0.82 7.13
N TYR A 108 19.73 -1.78 7.91
CA TYR A 108 18.71 -2.76 7.51
C TYR A 108 17.36 -2.41 8.14
N LEU A 109 16.51 -1.75 7.36
CA LEU A 109 15.18 -1.30 7.77
C LEU A 109 14.19 -2.46 7.90
N CYS A 110 13.52 -2.53 9.04
CA CYS A 110 12.50 -3.53 9.33
C CYS A 110 11.28 -2.94 10.02
N GLY A 111 10.21 -2.79 9.25
CA GLY A 111 8.97 -2.16 9.66
C GLY A 111 8.00 -2.11 8.49
N TYR A 112 6.84 -1.52 8.72
CA TYR A 112 5.87 -1.22 7.68
C TYR A 112 6.13 0.14 7.03
N TRP A 113 6.65 1.12 7.78
CA TRP A 113 6.98 2.46 7.27
C TRP A 113 5.79 3.18 6.63
N GLN A 114 4.60 2.97 7.20
CA GLN A 114 3.32 3.45 6.66
C GLN A 114 3.11 4.95 6.90
N CYS A 115 4.01 5.79 6.39
CA CYS A 115 3.91 7.23 6.47
C CYS A 115 4.61 7.88 5.27
N ALA A 116 3.92 8.79 4.57
CA ALA A 116 4.49 9.49 3.41
C ALA A 116 5.74 10.32 3.76
N ARG A 117 5.83 10.81 5.01
CA ARG A 117 6.95 11.62 5.49
C ARG A 117 8.31 10.93 5.38
N TYR A 118 8.36 9.60 5.32
CA TYR A 118 9.59 8.87 5.08
C TYR A 118 10.18 9.09 3.67
N PHE A 119 9.35 9.48 2.69
CA PHE A 119 9.74 9.60 1.29
C PHE A 119 9.22 10.86 0.58
N ASP A 120 8.61 11.81 1.29
CA ASP A 120 8.09 13.08 0.72
C ASP A 120 9.14 13.85 -0.10
N ALA A 121 10.40 13.83 0.34
CA ALA A 121 11.50 14.52 -0.36
C ALA A 121 11.76 14.00 -1.78
N ILE A 122 11.33 12.77 -2.08
CA ILE A 122 11.45 12.13 -3.39
C ILE A 122 10.08 11.68 -3.92
N ALA A 123 8.98 12.29 -3.49
CA ALA A 123 7.63 11.88 -3.86
C ALA A 123 7.39 11.78 -5.39
N PRO A 124 7.88 12.70 -6.25
CA PRO A 124 7.78 12.53 -7.70
C PRO A 124 8.48 11.27 -8.21
N GLU A 125 9.70 11.00 -7.73
CA GLU A 125 10.46 9.79 -8.09
C GLU A 125 9.73 8.52 -7.64
N ILE A 126 9.15 8.52 -6.43
CA ILE A 126 8.36 7.37 -5.95
C ILE A 126 7.15 7.09 -6.84
N ARG A 127 6.46 8.13 -7.33
CA ARG A 127 5.34 7.94 -8.29
C ARG A 127 5.83 7.36 -9.61
N ASP A 128 6.97 7.82 -10.11
CA ASP A 128 7.56 7.30 -11.35
C ASP A 128 8.00 5.84 -11.20
N LEU A 129 8.67 5.49 -10.09
CA LEU A 129 9.09 4.12 -9.78
C LEU A 129 7.91 3.16 -9.70
N PHE A 130 6.78 3.59 -9.16
CA PHE A 130 5.54 2.81 -9.12
C PHE A 130 4.70 2.91 -10.40
N THR A 131 5.34 3.16 -11.53
CA THR A 131 4.77 2.89 -12.86
C THR A 131 5.01 1.44 -13.24
N LEU A 132 3.95 0.76 -13.68
CA LEU A 132 4.02 -0.62 -14.14
C LEU A 132 4.76 -0.73 -15.48
N ARG A 133 5.55 -1.80 -15.63
CA ARG A 133 6.39 -2.03 -16.82
C ARG A 133 5.57 -2.28 -18.07
N ASP A 134 4.51 -3.08 -17.92
CA ASP A 134 3.67 -3.49 -19.02
C ASP A 134 2.52 -2.50 -19.25
N ALA A 135 2.12 -2.31 -20.50
CA ALA A 135 0.95 -1.49 -20.83
C ALA A 135 -0.36 -2.19 -20.40
N PRO A 136 -1.43 -1.44 -20.08
CA PRO A 136 -2.74 -2.04 -19.82
C PRO A 136 -3.29 -2.75 -21.03
N THR A 137 -3.88 -3.91 -20.79
CA THR A 137 -4.51 -4.75 -21.81
C THR A 137 -5.94 -5.12 -21.41
N GLY A 138 -6.72 -5.59 -22.37
CA GLY A 138 -8.09 -6.08 -22.15
C GLY A 138 -8.95 -5.11 -21.34
N ALA A 139 -9.64 -5.65 -20.33
CA ALA A 139 -10.56 -4.92 -19.47
C ALA A 139 -9.90 -3.75 -18.71
N ASN A 140 -8.61 -3.82 -18.37
CA ASN A 140 -7.90 -2.70 -17.73
C ASN A 140 -7.79 -1.50 -18.68
N ARG A 141 -7.40 -1.75 -19.94
CA ARG A 141 -7.33 -0.69 -20.97
C ARG A 141 -8.71 -0.10 -21.23
N ASP A 142 -9.73 -0.95 -21.34
CA ASP A 142 -11.09 -0.51 -21.63
C ASP A 142 -11.68 0.30 -20.46
N THR A 143 -11.34 -0.05 -19.21
CA THR A 143 -11.68 0.73 -18.01
C THR A 143 -11.00 2.09 -18.02
N LEU A 144 -9.70 2.17 -18.33
CA LEU A 144 -8.98 3.43 -18.47
C LEU A 144 -9.57 4.32 -19.57
N ASN A 145 -9.96 3.76 -20.71
CA ASN A 145 -10.64 4.51 -21.77
C ASN A 145 -12.01 5.05 -21.35
N ALA A 146 -12.69 4.40 -20.39
CA ALA A 146 -13.95 4.88 -19.83
C ALA A 146 -13.73 6.03 -18.84
N PHE A 147 -12.60 6.07 -18.13
CA PHE A 147 -12.25 7.17 -17.22
C PHE A 147 -12.18 8.52 -17.96
N GLU A 148 -11.66 8.53 -19.19
CA GLU A 148 -11.57 9.74 -20.03
C GLU A 148 -12.94 10.37 -20.38
N LYS A 149 -14.04 9.64 -20.15
CA LYS A 149 -15.42 10.07 -20.49
C LYS A 149 -16.30 10.29 -19.26
N THR A 150 -15.75 10.11 -18.06
CA THR A 150 -16.51 10.13 -16.81
C THR A 150 -15.76 10.94 -15.75
N MET A 151 -16.36 11.11 -14.57
CA MET A 151 -15.68 11.56 -13.37
C MET A 151 -15.43 10.34 -12.46
N PRO A 152 -14.35 9.55 -12.69
CA PRO A 152 -14.14 8.29 -12.00
C PRO A 152 -13.75 8.50 -10.54
N VAL A 153 -14.45 7.83 -9.63
CA VAL A 153 -14.16 7.80 -8.19
C VAL A 153 -13.80 6.37 -7.81
N SER A 154 -12.57 6.12 -7.36
CA SER A 154 -12.21 4.79 -6.84
C SER A 154 -12.84 4.61 -5.47
N LEU A 155 -13.52 3.50 -5.24
CA LEU A 155 -14.02 3.11 -3.92
C LEU A 155 -13.42 1.74 -3.57
N HIS A 156 -12.61 1.67 -2.52
CA HIS A 156 -12.05 0.40 -2.09
C HIS A 156 -12.78 -0.16 -0.88
N ILE A 157 -13.11 -1.45 -0.92
CA ILE A 157 -13.73 -2.20 0.16
C ILE A 157 -12.81 -3.36 0.51
N ARG A 158 -12.26 -3.34 1.72
CA ARG A 158 -11.44 -4.44 2.24
C ARG A 158 -12.27 -5.28 3.21
N ARG A 159 -12.55 -6.54 2.86
CA ARG A 159 -13.33 -7.46 3.70
C ARG A 159 -12.62 -8.75 3.97
N GLY A 160 -12.19 -9.48 2.94
CA GLY A 160 -11.77 -10.88 2.96
C GLY A 160 -11.19 -11.38 4.29
N ALA A 161 -9.87 -11.29 4.47
CA ALA A 161 -9.22 -11.72 5.71
C ALA A 161 -9.62 -10.88 6.93
N PHE A 162 -10.06 -9.63 6.72
CA PHE A 162 -10.44 -8.70 7.79
C PHE A 162 -11.72 -9.13 8.49
N VAL A 163 -12.65 -9.79 7.79
CA VAL A 163 -13.91 -10.32 8.35
C VAL A 163 -13.76 -11.79 8.72
N SER A 164 -13.05 -12.58 7.90
CA SER A 164 -12.95 -14.03 8.09
C SER A 164 -11.92 -14.46 9.15
N ASN A 165 -10.92 -13.61 9.47
CA ASN A 165 -9.94 -13.89 10.52
C ASN A 165 -10.22 -13.03 11.77
N PRO A 166 -10.66 -13.62 12.89
CA PRO A 166 -10.95 -12.88 14.11
C PRO A 166 -9.79 -12.03 14.64
N LYS A 167 -8.53 -12.44 14.40
CA LYS A 167 -7.35 -11.67 14.80
C LYS A 167 -7.19 -10.41 13.97
N PHE A 168 -7.38 -10.49 12.66
CA PHE A 168 -7.33 -9.32 11.79
C PHE A 168 -8.53 -8.40 12.02
N TYR A 169 -9.72 -8.97 12.24
CA TYR A 169 -10.90 -8.17 12.59
C TYR A 169 -10.71 -7.37 13.88
N ALA A 170 -10.16 -7.99 14.92
CA ALA A 170 -9.92 -7.32 16.20
C ALA A 170 -8.91 -6.18 16.09
N VAL A 171 -7.92 -6.30 15.20
CA VAL A 171 -6.87 -5.31 15.00
C VAL A 171 -7.31 -4.18 14.06
N HIS A 172 -7.86 -4.52 12.89
CA HIS A 172 -8.15 -3.55 11.84
C HIS A 172 -9.63 -3.13 11.80
N GLY A 173 -10.56 -4.03 12.13
CA GLY A 173 -11.99 -3.82 11.88
C GLY A 173 -12.29 -3.66 10.39
N THR A 174 -13.48 -3.16 10.05
CA THR A 174 -13.85 -2.81 8.67
C THR A 174 -14.60 -1.48 8.64
N CYS A 175 -14.50 -0.78 7.51
CA CYS A 175 -15.34 0.38 7.26
C CYS A 175 -16.81 -0.07 7.09
N ASN A 176 -17.73 0.64 7.75
CA ASN A 176 -19.16 0.31 7.67
C ASN A 176 -19.80 0.92 6.41
N MET A 177 -21.05 0.56 6.12
CA MET A 177 -21.75 1.07 4.93
C MET A 177 -22.05 2.57 5.01
N ASP A 178 -22.32 3.09 6.21
CA ASP A 178 -22.57 4.52 6.44
C ASP A 178 -21.38 5.38 6.00
N TYR A 179 -20.15 4.92 6.28
CA TYR A 179 -18.93 5.55 5.81
C TYR A 179 -18.91 5.70 4.28
N TYR A 180 -19.17 4.61 3.53
CA TYR A 180 -19.14 4.66 2.07
C TYR A 180 -20.23 5.58 1.50
N HIS A 181 -21.43 5.60 2.10
CA HIS A 181 -22.50 6.53 1.73
C HIS A 181 -22.08 7.99 1.95
N ARG A 182 -21.60 8.32 3.14
CA ARG A 182 -21.16 9.67 3.49
C ARG A 182 -19.98 10.12 2.64
N ALA A 183 -19.03 9.24 2.36
CA ALA A 183 -17.87 9.53 1.52
C ALA A 183 -18.25 9.82 0.07
N ALA A 184 -19.17 9.03 -0.50
CA ALA A 184 -19.65 9.25 -1.87
C ALA A 184 -20.42 10.57 -2.00
N GLU A 185 -21.31 10.88 -1.05
CA GLU A 185 -22.01 12.19 -1.04
C GLU A 185 -21.04 13.35 -0.82
N TYR A 186 -20.05 13.22 0.07
CA TYR A 186 -19.03 14.26 0.30
C TYR A 186 -18.28 14.65 -0.98
N ILE A 187 -17.89 13.66 -1.78
CA ILE A 187 -17.24 13.88 -3.08
C ILE A 187 -18.24 14.51 -4.05
N ALA A 188 -19.45 13.98 -4.16
CA ALA A 188 -20.48 14.49 -5.08
C ALA A 188 -20.86 15.96 -4.81
N GLU A 189 -20.88 16.38 -3.55
CA GLU A 189 -21.12 17.78 -3.16
C GLU A 189 -20.04 18.74 -3.65
N ARG A 190 -18.80 18.27 -3.84
CA ARG A 190 -17.63 19.09 -4.18
C ARG A 190 -17.21 18.98 -5.63
N ALA A 191 -17.35 17.80 -6.22
CA ALA A 191 -16.95 17.48 -7.59
C ALA A 191 -18.13 17.50 -8.57
N GLY A 192 -19.37 17.58 -8.07
CA GLY A 192 -20.60 17.43 -8.84
C GLY A 192 -21.19 16.02 -8.71
N ARG A 193 -22.50 15.89 -8.95
CA ARG A 193 -23.23 14.61 -8.78
C ARG A 193 -23.01 13.61 -9.92
N ASP A 194 -22.49 14.05 -11.07
CA ASP A 194 -22.21 13.21 -12.22
C ASP A 194 -20.86 12.48 -12.07
N ILE A 195 -20.80 11.61 -11.05
CA ILE A 195 -19.66 10.76 -10.74
C ILE A 195 -19.96 9.30 -11.06
N THR A 196 -18.92 8.58 -11.48
CA THR A 196 -18.98 7.12 -11.65
C THR A 196 -18.07 6.46 -10.62
N ILE A 197 -18.64 5.63 -9.76
CA ILE A 197 -17.91 4.90 -8.74
C ILE A 197 -17.35 3.62 -9.35
N TYR A 198 -16.04 3.43 -9.25
CA TYR A 198 -15.35 2.19 -9.59
C TYR A 198 -14.97 1.49 -8.29
N ALA A 199 -15.70 0.43 -7.95
CA ALA A 199 -15.54 -0.29 -6.70
C ALA A 199 -14.54 -1.44 -6.84
N PHE A 200 -13.52 -1.44 -5.98
CA PHE A 200 -12.45 -2.44 -5.88
C PHE A 200 -12.60 -3.19 -4.57
N SER A 201 -12.47 -4.52 -4.59
CA SER A 201 -12.66 -5.34 -3.40
C SER A 201 -11.97 -6.70 -3.54
N ASP A 202 -11.57 -7.26 -2.40
CA ASP A 202 -11.19 -8.67 -2.30
C ASP A 202 -12.41 -9.62 -2.29
N GLU A 203 -13.62 -9.08 -2.18
CA GLU A 203 -14.90 -9.79 -2.29
C GLU A 203 -15.87 -9.06 -3.24
N PRO A 204 -15.62 -9.03 -4.57
CA PRO A 204 -16.44 -8.26 -5.51
C PRO A 204 -17.91 -8.70 -5.57
N ASP A 205 -18.18 -10.00 -5.43
CA ASP A 205 -19.55 -10.55 -5.38
C ASP A 205 -20.34 -10.00 -4.19
N TRP A 206 -19.67 -9.85 -3.04
CA TRP A 206 -20.29 -9.25 -1.87
C TRP A 206 -20.66 -7.79 -2.12
N VAL A 207 -19.79 -7.02 -2.78
CA VAL A 207 -20.05 -5.61 -3.12
C VAL A 207 -21.29 -5.49 -4.01
N MET A 208 -21.39 -6.30 -5.06
CA MET A 208 -22.54 -6.30 -5.99
C MET A 208 -23.87 -6.58 -5.27
N GLY A 209 -23.86 -7.50 -4.29
CA GLY A 209 -25.04 -7.85 -3.51
C GLY A 209 -25.44 -6.83 -2.42
N ASN A 210 -24.46 -6.16 -1.81
CA ASN A 210 -24.68 -5.47 -0.53
C ASN A 210 -24.49 -3.94 -0.59
N LEU A 211 -23.60 -3.42 -1.44
CA LEU A 211 -23.37 -1.99 -1.53
C LEU A 211 -24.32 -1.37 -2.57
N LYS A 212 -25.14 -0.41 -2.12
CA LYS A 212 -26.05 0.35 -2.97
C LYS A 212 -25.85 1.83 -2.72
N LEU A 213 -25.24 2.52 -3.67
CA LEU A 213 -25.02 3.97 -3.61
C LEU A 213 -25.91 4.67 -4.65
N PRO A 214 -26.34 5.92 -4.40
CA PRO A 214 -27.19 6.68 -5.33
C PRO A 214 -26.39 7.28 -6.50
N PHE A 215 -25.42 6.54 -7.04
CA PHE A 215 -24.50 6.93 -8.11
C PHE A 215 -24.30 5.77 -9.10
N GLU A 216 -23.87 6.07 -10.32
CA GLU A 216 -23.43 5.01 -11.24
C GLU A 216 -22.26 4.27 -10.59
N MET A 217 -22.35 2.95 -10.50
CA MET A 217 -21.33 2.13 -9.86
C MET A 217 -20.97 0.92 -10.72
N LYS A 218 -19.66 0.72 -10.91
CA LYS A 218 -19.06 -0.41 -11.63
C LYS A 218 -18.14 -1.16 -10.67
N VAL A 219 -18.33 -2.46 -10.53
CA VAL A 219 -17.44 -3.30 -9.72
C VAL A 219 -16.32 -3.82 -10.63
N VAL A 220 -15.08 -3.53 -10.25
CA VAL A 220 -13.88 -4.02 -10.95
C VAL A 220 -13.51 -5.38 -10.37
N ALA A 221 -13.73 -6.44 -11.14
CA ALA A 221 -13.58 -7.83 -10.69
C ALA A 221 -12.65 -8.69 -11.57
N HIS A 222 -12.05 -8.11 -12.62
CA HIS A 222 -11.31 -8.87 -13.63
C HIS A 222 -9.82 -9.09 -13.32
N ASN A 223 -9.27 -8.46 -12.28
CA ASN A 223 -7.84 -8.53 -11.96
C ASN A 223 -7.48 -9.68 -10.99
N GLY A 224 -8.41 -10.13 -10.15
CA GLY A 224 -8.14 -11.19 -9.18
C GLY A 224 -6.98 -10.88 -8.24
N LEU A 225 -6.51 -11.89 -7.49
CA LEU A 225 -5.41 -11.71 -6.54
C LEU A 225 -4.02 -11.65 -7.21
N ASP A 226 -3.88 -12.26 -8.38
CA ASP A 226 -2.63 -12.34 -9.13
C ASP A 226 -2.32 -11.05 -9.91
N HIS A 227 -3.33 -10.24 -10.26
CA HIS A 227 -3.16 -8.95 -10.93
C HIS A 227 -3.60 -7.74 -10.08
N ASN A 228 -3.55 -7.83 -8.75
CA ASN A 228 -3.89 -6.71 -7.86
C ASN A 228 -3.10 -5.40 -8.14
N TYR A 229 -1.93 -5.48 -8.77
CA TYR A 229 -1.18 -4.31 -9.23
C TYR A 229 -1.92 -3.52 -10.32
N GLU A 230 -2.76 -4.17 -11.14
CA GLU A 230 -3.64 -3.49 -12.10
C GLU A 230 -4.77 -2.73 -11.39
N ASP A 231 -5.28 -3.21 -10.26
CA ASP A 231 -6.24 -2.44 -9.46
C ASP A 231 -5.59 -1.16 -8.91
N ILE A 232 -4.33 -1.20 -8.47
CA ILE A 232 -3.58 0.01 -8.10
C ILE A 232 -3.45 0.96 -9.30
N ARG A 233 -3.15 0.44 -10.51
CA ARG A 233 -3.11 1.26 -11.73
C ARG A 233 -4.46 1.93 -12.01
N LEU A 234 -5.55 1.20 -11.91
CA LEU A 234 -6.89 1.76 -12.16
C LEU A 234 -7.26 2.77 -11.07
N MET A 235 -7.02 2.46 -9.80
CA MET A 235 -7.29 3.39 -8.69
C MET A 235 -6.48 4.68 -8.86
N SER A 236 -5.19 4.62 -9.19
CA SER A 236 -4.33 5.81 -9.34
C SER A 236 -4.69 6.70 -10.53
N ARG A 237 -5.52 6.20 -11.45
CA ARG A 237 -6.06 6.95 -12.58
C ARG A 237 -7.49 7.46 -12.36
N CYS A 238 -8.13 7.14 -11.24
CA CYS A 238 -9.39 7.78 -10.85
C CYS A 238 -9.14 9.23 -10.44
N ARG A 239 -10.13 10.11 -10.63
CA ARG A 239 -10.05 11.54 -10.30
C ARG A 239 -10.16 11.79 -8.79
N HIS A 240 -10.99 11.01 -8.10
CA HIS A 240 -11.20 11.09 -6.65
C HIS A 240 -11.21 9.70 -6.02
N HIS A 241 -11.06 9.64 -4.69
CA HIS A 241 -10.83 8.38 -3.99
C HIS A 241 -11.60 8.28 -2.68
N ILE A 242 -12.24 7.13 -2.46
CA ILE A 242 -12.79 6.67 -1.18
C ILE A 242 -11.97 5.44 -0.79
N ILE A 243 -11.11 5.58 0.20
CA ILE A 243 -10.20 4.50 0.60
C ILE A 243 -10.77 3.70 1.77
N ALA A 244 -10.35 2.44 1.90
CA ALA A 244 -10.52 1.69 3.14
C ALA A 244 -9.33 1.93 4.07
N ASN A 245 -9.40 1.42 5.30
CA ASN A 245 -8.28 1.28 6.24
C ASN A 245 -7.28 0.21 5.75
N SER A 246 -6.71 0.44 4.58
CA SER A 246 -5.85 -0.46 3.84
C SER A 246 -4.76 0.31 3.09
N SER A 247 -3.51 -0.11 3.28
CA SER A 247 -2.36 0.44 2.54
C SER A 247 -2.52 0.29 1.03
N PHE A 248 -3.32 -0.67 0.56
CA PHE A 248 -3.57 -0.89 -0.86
C PHE A 248 -4.31 0.30 -1.51
N SER A 249 -5.44 0.71 -0.93
CA SER A 249 -6.17 1.90 -1.42
C SER A 249 -5.48 3.21 -1.07
N TRP A 250 -4.67 3.23 -0.01
CA TRP A 250 -3.80 4.36 0.28
C TRP A 250 -2.87 4.66 -0.90
N TRP A 251 -2.19 3.64 -1.44
CA TRP A 251 -1.34 3.79 -2.62
C TRP A 251 -2.13 4.15 -3.88
N GLY A 252 -3.32 3.56 -4.05
CA GLY A 252 -4.23 3.95 -5.13
C GLY A 252 -4.51 5.47 -5.14
N ALA A 253 -4.76 6.07 -3.97
CA ALA A 253 -5.01 7.51 -3.86
C ALA A 253 -3.73 8.37 -3.91
N TRP A 254 -2.65 7.94 -3.27
CA TRP A 254 -1.40 8.71 -3.18
C TRP A 254 -0.65 8.82 -4.51
N LEU A 255 -0.71 7.76 -5.34
CA LEU A 255 -0.10 7.74 -6.67
C LEU A 255 -0.76 8.69 -7.66
N ASN A 256 -2.03 9.04 -7.45
CA ASN A 256 -2.68 10.06 -8.26
C ASN A 256 -1.98 11.42 -7.99
N PRO A 257 -1.28 12.02 -8.97
CA PRO A 257 -0.53 13.27 -8.75
C PRO A 257 -1.43 14.51 -8.76
N ASP A 258 -2.70 14.36 -9.09
CA ASP A 258 -3.65 15.46 -9.23
C ASP A 258 -3.80 16.24 -7.91
N PRO A 259 -3.53 17.56 -7.89
CA PRO A 259 -3.68 18.39 -6.70
C PRO A 259 -5.15 18.63 -6.34
N ASP A 260 -6.07 18.50 -7.30
CA ASP A 260 -7.51 18.73 -7.10
C ASP A 260 -8.25 17.45 -6.68
N LYS A 261 -7.53 16.34 -6.49
CA LYS A 261 -8.16 15.09 -6.05
C LYS A 261 -8.75 15.25 -4.65
N ILE A 262 -9.97 14.76 -4.49
CA ILE A 262 -10.60 14.58 -3.18
C ILE A 262 -10.32 13.15 -2.75
N VAL A 263 -9.71 13.00 -1.57
CA VAL A 263 -9.53 11.70 -0.92
C VAL A 263 -10.32 11.70 0.37
N VAL A 264 -11.21 10.72 0.50
CA VAL A 264 -11.97 10.43 1.73
C VAL A 264 -11.44 9.13 2.33
N ALA A 265 -11.02 9.21 3.58
CA ALA A 265 -10.46 8.11 4.36
C ALA A 265 -11.30 7.85 5.63
N PRO A 266 -11.26 6.64 6.19
CA PRO A 266 -11.94 6.38 7.45
C PRO A 266 -11.23 7.10 8.60
N SER A 267 -12.00 7.75 9.47
CA SER A 267 -11.49 8.37 10.70
C SER A 267 -10.81 7.40 11.66
N ARG A 268 -11.15 6.10 11.57
CA ARG A 268 -10.56 5.03 12.35
C ARG A 268 -9.82 4.05 11.46
N TRP A 269 -8.49 4.05 11.55
CA TRP A 269 -7.64 3.13 10.80
C TRP A 269 -7.53 1.75 11.47
N PHE A 270 -7.37 1.72 12.79
CA PHE A 270 -7.28 0.50 13.60
C PHE A 270 -8.47 0.35 14.56
N ALA A 271 -8.94 -0.89 14.71
CA ALA A 271 -9.90 -1.25 15.74
C ALA A 271 -9.24 -1.38 17.13
N ASP A 272 -7.98 -1.80 17.20
CA ASP A 272 -7.24 -1.85 18.46
C ASP A 272 -6.87 -0.43 18.95
N PRO A 273 -7.37 0.05 20.11
CA PRO A 273 -7.02 1.36 20.64
C PRO A 273 -5.55 1.50 21.05
N ALA A 274 -4.82 0.39 21.22
CA ALA A 274 -3.38 0.40 21.47
C ALA A 274 -2.56 0.70 20.19
N MET A 275 -3.17 0.54 19.01
CA MET A 275 -2.58 0.88 17.72
C MET A 275 -3.06 2.27 17.32
N GLN A 276 -2.29 3.29 17.71
CA GLN A 276 -2.48 4.66 17.24
C GLN A 276 -1.48 4.94 16.15
N ASP A 277 -2.00 5.27 14.98
CA ASP A 277 -1.22 5.71 13.83
C ASP A 277 -1.82 7.04 13.36
N HIS A 278 -1.18 8.12 13.78
CA HIS A 278 -1.61 9.48 13.47
C HIS A 278 -1.02 9.96 12.14
N ASP A 279 -0.02 9.26 11.60
CA ASP A 279 0.79 9.75 10.49
C ASP A 279 0.60 8.94 9.19
N ILE A 280 -0.21 7.88 9.21
CA ILE A 280 -0.54 7.11 8.00
C ILE A 280 -1.36 7.88 7.01
N LEU A 281 -2.35 8.65 7.46
CA LEU A 281 -3.16 9.47 6.58
C LEU A 281 -2.41 10.76 6.23
N VAL A 282 -2.42 11.08 4.95
CA VAL A 282 -1.85 12.34 4.44
C VAL A 282 -2.73 13.49 4.98
N PRO A 283 -2.16 14.53 5.63
CA PRO A 283 -2.92 15.56 6.34
C PRO A 283 -3.99 16.28 5.49
N GLU A 284 -3.79 16.35 4.18
CA GLU A 284 -4.71 16.97 3.23
C GLU A 284 -5.96 16.12 2.94
N TRP A 285 -6.00 14.86 3.37
CA TRP A 285 -7.13 13.96 3.11
C TRP A 285 -8.27 14.19 4.11
N THR A 286 -9.50 14.07 3.62
CA THR A 286 -10.69 14.18 4.47
C THR A 286 -10.93 12.88 5.22
N THR A 287 -11.15 12.94 6.53
CA THR A 287 -11.51 11.78 7.36
C THR A 287 -12.98 11.80 7.75
N LEU A 288 -13.71 10.69 7.58
CA LEU A 288 -15.15 10.59 7.93
C LEU A 288 -15.49 9.44 8.89
#